data_AF-A0A1J0VQZ0-F1
#
_entry.id   AF-A0A1J0VQZ0-F1
#
_cell.length_a   1.000
_cell.length_b   1.000
_cell.length_c   1.000
_cell.angle_alpha   90.00
_cell.angle_beta   90.00
_cell.angle_gamma   90.00
#
_symmetry.space_group_name_H-M   'P 1'
#
loop_
_entity.id
_entity.type
_entity.pdbx_description
1 polymer ?
#
loop_
_entity_poly.entity_id
_entity_poly.type
_entity_poly.pdbx_seq_one_letter_code
_entity_poly.pdbx_strand_id
1 'polypeptide(L)'
;MIVTESYWQAGALETYRDRYGWPAVYSPSRGYGYFGTPPDTASAVHYVGGQADELRKHFDAVTEVGRADSRLGYQGATRDVTIWWCERPVRPWSQLWPEIRHL
;
A
#
# COMPACT_ATOMS: atom_id res chain seq x y z
N MET A 1 2.48 9.05 -1.99
CA MET A 1 2.72 8.21 -0.79
C MET A 1 2.73 6.75 -1.18
N ILE A 2 3.16 5.88 -0.27
CA ILE A 2 3.15 4.43 -0.48
C ILE A 2 2.24 3.78 0.57
N VAL A 3 1.38 2.87 0.14
CA VAL A 3 0.64 1.96 1.04
C VAL A 3 1.03 0.54 0.68
N THR A 4 1.26 -0.31 1.67
CA THR A 4 1.57 -1.73 1.45
C THR A 4 0.48 -2.62 2.04
N GLU A 5 0.17 -3.72 1.36
CA GLU A 5 -0.79 -4.72 1.85
C GLU A 5 -0.32 -5.32 3.18
N SER A 6 0.98 -5.61 3.30
CA SER A 6 1.56 -6.25 4.49
C SER A 6 2.52 -5.33 5.25
N TYR A 7 2.54 -5.47 6.57
CA TYR A 7 3.50 -4.77 7.44
C TYR A 7 4.95 -5.19 7.18
N TRP A 8 5.21 -6.37 6.61
CA TRP A 8 6.57 -6.81 6.24
C TRP A 8 7.16 -5.89 5.17
N GLN A 9 6.35 -5.60 4.15
CA GLN A 9 6.73 -4.67 3.07
C GLN A 9 6.86 -3.25 3.62
N ALA A 10 5.92 -2.83 4.48
CA ALA A 10 5.95 -1.51 5.10
C ALA A 10 7.26 -1.27 5.87
N GLY A 11 7.62 -2.20 6.74
CA GLY A 11 8.85 -2.12 7.54
C GLY A 11 10.10 -2.10 6.68
N ALA A 12 10.15 -2.91 5.61
CA ALA A 12 11.26 -2.89 4.67
C ALA A 12 11.38 -1.54 3.95
N LEU A 13 10.28 -1.02 3.38
CA LEU A 13 10.28 0.25 2.67
C LEU A 13 10.62 1.43 3.59
N GLU A 14 10.08 1.45 4.81
CA GLU A 14 10.39 2.49 5.79
C GLU A 14 11.87 2.47 6.18
N THR A 15 12.48 1.28 6.35
CA THR A 15 13.92 1.13 6.64
C THR A 15 14.81 1.78 5.58
N TYR A 16 14.40 1.75 4.31
CA TYR A 16 15.17 2.31 3.20
C TYR A 16 14.66 3.68 2.71
N ARG A 17 13.65 4.24 3.37
CA ARG A 17 12.95 5.44 2.91
C ARG A 17 13.89 6.64 2.76
N ASP A 18 14.69 6.93 3.78
CA ASP A 18 15.62 8.06 3.77
C ASP A 18 16.71 7.88 2.72
N ARG A 19 17.21 6.65 2.55
CA ARG A 19 18.25 6.31 1.58
C ARG A 19 17.82 6.62 0.15
N TYR A 20 16.55 6.39 -0.19
CA TYR A 20 16.02 6.59 -1.54
C TYR A 20 15.14 7.83 -1.69
N GLY A 21 14.97 8.63 -0.63
CA GLY A 21 14.13 9.83 -0.65
C GLY A 21 12.65 9.53 -0.92
N TRP A 22 12.15 8.39 -0.44
CA TRP A 22 10.77 7.96 -0.69
C TRP A 22 9.75 8.72 0.16
N PRO A 23 8.50 8.87 -0.33
CA PRO A 23 7.43 9.46 0.46
C PRO A 23 7.08 8.57 1.65
N ALA A 24 6.21 9.07 2.54
CA ALA A 24 5.73 8.32 3.69
C ALA A 24 5.11 6.96 3.28
N VAL A 25 5.39 5.93 4.09
CA VAL A 25 4.91 4.57 3.94
C VAL A 25 3.85 4.26 4.99
N TYR A 26 2.73 3.69 4.55
CA TYR A 26 1.62 3.28 5.40
C TYR A 26 1.29 1.80 5.15
N SER A 27 0.66 1.15 6.12
CA SER A 27 0.08 -0.19 5.90
C SER A 27 -1.11 -0.41 6.83
N PRO A 28 -2.25 -0.91 6.33
CA PRO A 28 -3.39 -1.24 7.17
C PRO A 28 -3.20 -2.58 7.91
N SER A 29 -2.08 -3.28 7.69
CA SER A 29 -1.80 -4.59 8.26
C SER A 29 -1.36 -4.52 9.72
N ARG A 30 -2.05 -5.27 10.58
CA ARG A 30 -1.75 -5.50 12.00
C ARG A 30 -1.50 -4.19 12.75
N GLY A 31 -0.53 -4.23 13.67
CA GLY A 31 -0.12 -3.08 14.48
C GLY A 31 0.38 -1.89 13.65
N TYR A 32 0.87 -2.10 12.42
CA TYR A 32 1.38 -1.02 11.58
C TYR A 32 0.27 0.00 11.24
N GLY A 33 -0.98 -0.47 11.09
CA GLY A 33 -2.13 0.37 10.82
C GLY A 33 -2.46 1.40 11.91
N TYR A 34 -1.79 1.35 13.06
CA TYR A 34 -1.92 2.31 14.15
C TYR A 34 -0.84 3.39 14.15
N PHE A 35 0.22 3.27 13.36
CA PHE A 35 1.29 4.28 13.28
C PHE A 35 0.88 5.53 12.49
N GLY A 36 -0.16 5.42 11.67
CA GLY A 36 -0.72 6.56 10.98
C GLY A 36 -1.75 6.15 9.94
N THR A 37 -2.51 7.15 9.52
CA THR A 37 -3.47 7.07 8.41
C THR A 37 -2.99 8.03 7.32
N PRO A 38 -3.06 7.66 6.03
CA PRO A 38 -2.85 8.63 4.96
C PRO A 38 -3.74 9.88 5.12
N PRO A 39 -3.26 11.08 4.76
CA PRO A 39 -4.06 12.29 4.90
C PRO A 39 -5.26 12.29 3.93
N ASP A 40 -6.37 12.88 4.33
CA ASP A 40 -7.58 12.99 3.49
C ASP A 40 -7.38 13.76 2.18
N THR A 41 -6.33 14.57 2.11
CA THR A 41 -5.92 15.28 0.88
C THR A 41 -5.21 14.39 -0.13
N ALA A 42 -4.82 13.17 0.23
CA ALA A 42 -4.11 12.27 -0.68
C ALA A 42 -5.07 11.60 -1.67
N SER A 43 -5.04 12.08 -2.91
CA SER A 43 -5.89 11.60 -4.01
C SER A 43 -5.29 10.44 -4.81
N ALA A 44 -4.03 10.07 -4.57
CA ALA A 44 -3.37 8.98 -5.27
C ALA A 44 -2.28 8.30 -4.43
N VAL A 45 -2.03 7.02 -4.70
CA VAL A 45 -1.11 6.17 -3.93
C VAL A 45 -0.47 5.09 -4.79
N HIS A 46 0.81 4.81 -4.52
CA HIS A 46 1.42 3.55 -4.93
C HIS A 46 1.05 2.46 -3.92
N TYR A 47 0.19 1.54 -4.31
CA TYR A 47 -0.22 0.41 -3.47
C TYR A 47 0.63 -0.81 -3.80
N VAL A 48 1.39 -1.34 -2.84
CA VAL A 48 2.27 -2.49 -3.01
C VAL A 48 1.58 -3.74 -2.48
N GLY A 49 1.36 -4.72 -3.35
CA GLY A 49 0.53 -5.90 -3.06
C GLY A 49 -0.96 -5.65 -3.30
N GLY A 50 -1.80 -6.53 -2.77
CA GLY A 50 -3.24 -6.50 -2.96
C GLY A 50 -3.68 -7.00 -4.34
N GLN A 51 -4.99 -7.22 -4.47
CA GLN A 51 -5.63 -7.66 -5.70
C GLN A 51 -6.43 -6.52 -6.32
N ALA A 52 -6.41 -6.42 -7.65
CA ALA A 52 -7.06 -5.33 -8.38
C ALA A 52 -8.55 -5.19 -8.01
N ASP A 53 -9.26 -6.30 -7.86
CA ASP A 53 -10.70 -6.29 -7.58
C ASP A 53 -11.04 -5.80 -6.18
N GLU A 54 -10.17 -6.05 -5.19
CA GLU A 54 -10.32 -5.48 -3.85
C GLU A 54 -10.00 -3.99 -3.85
N LEU A 55 -8.93 -3.57 -4.54
CA LEU A 55 -8.56 -2.16 -4.65
C LEU A 55 -9.64 -1.33 -5.35
N ARG A 56 -10.30 -1.87 -6.39
CA ARG A 56 -11.39 -1.19 -7.10
C ARG A 56 -12.64 -0.94 -6.25
N LYS A 57 -12.78 -1.58 -5.08
CA LYS A 57 -13.85 -1.25 -4.11
C LYS A 57 -13.61 0.08 -3.40
N HIS A 58 -12.37 0.58 -3.40
CA HIS A 58 -11.94 1.75 -2.64
C HIS A 58 -11.40 2.89 -3.50
N PHE A 59 -11.13 2.64 -4.79
CA PHE A 59 -10.56 3.61 -5.74
C PHE A 59 -11.28 3.56 -7.09
N ASP A 60 -11.52 4.72 -7.70
CA ASP A 60 -12.14 4.80 -9.03
C ASP A 60 -11.18 4.43 -10.16
N ALA A 61 -9.88 4.48 -9.94
CA ALA A 61 -8.87 4.04 -10.90
C ALA A 61 -7.77 3.22 -10.23
N VAL A 62 -7.48 2.06 -10.81
CA VAL A 62 -6.45 1.11 -10.36
C VAL A 62 -5.69 0.61 -11.58
N THR A 63 -4.40 0.92 -11.68
CA THR A 63 -3.54 0.57 -12.81
C THR A 63 -2.30 -0.16 -12.32
N GLU A 64 -1.95 -1.30 -12.93
CA GLU A 64 -0.65 -1.96 -12.66
C GLU A 64 0.47 -1.09 -13.23
N VAL A 65 1.43 -0.71 -12.38
CA VAL A 65 2.58 0.12 -12.77
C VAL A 65 3.92 -0.59 -12.61
N GLY A 66 3.90 -1.80 -12.05
CA GLY A 66 5.09 -2.64 -11.95
C GLY A 66 4.85 -3.89 -11.13
N ARG A 67 5.90 -4.70 -11.01
CA ARG A 67 5.90 -5.93 -10.23
C ARG A 67 7.24 -6.15 -9.57
N ALA A 68 7.23 -6.45 -8.27
CA ALA A 68 8.39 -6.91 -7.55
C ALA A 68 8.42 -8.45 -7.57
N ASP A 69 9.47 -9.02 -8.15
CA ASP A 69 9.62 -10.46 -8.30
C ASP A 69 11.02 -10.92 -7.89
N SER A 70 11.21 -11.16 -6.58
CA SER A 70 12.46 -11.74 -6.09
C SER A 70 12.49 -13.24 -6.35
N ARG A 71 13.50 -13.70 -7.10
CA ARG A 71 13.69 -15.13 -7.44
C ARG A 71 13.68 -16.07 -6.23
N LEU A 72 14.20 -15.60 -5.09
CA LEU A 72 14.26 -16.36 -3.83
C LEU A 72 13.26 -15.82 -2.78
N GLY A 73 12.32 -14.99 -3.22
CA GLY A 73 11.35 -14.34 -2.36
C GLY A 73 10.21 -15.27 -1.94
N TYR A 74 9.51 -14.83 -0.90
CA TYR A 74 8.26 -15.42 -0.44
C TYR A 74 7.10 -14.96 -1.32
N GLN A 75 6.31 -15.91 -1.82
CA GLN A 75 5.13 -15.66 -2.65
C GLN A 75 4.18 -14.67 -1.96
N GLY A 76 3.77 -13.62 -2.67
CA GLY A 76 2.84 -12.60 -2.16
C GLY A 76 3.45 -11.59 -1.17
N ALA A 77 4.69 -11.80 -0.71
CA ALA A 77 5.39 -10.84 0.16
C ALA A 77 6.55 -10.14 -0.56
N THR A 78 7.34 -10.89 -1.33
CA THR A 78 8.53 -10.38 -2.06
C THR A 78 8.69 -11.00 -3.45
N ARG A 79 7.88 -12.01 -3.78
CA ARG A 79 7.81 -12.65 -5.09
C ARG A 79 6.40 -12.48 -5.64
N ASP A 80 6.31 -12.16 -6.93
CA ASP A 80 5.05 -11.90 -7.65
C ASP A 80 4.13 -10.90 -6.92
N VAL A 81 4.71 -9.76 -6.51
CA VAL A 81 3.99 -8.68 -5.83
C VAL A 81 3.73 -7.55 -6.81
N THR A 82 2.48 -7.35 -7.20
CA THR A 82 2.09 -6.25 -8.07
C THR A 82 2.18 -4.91 -7.35
N ILE A 83 2.60 -3.88 -8.07
CA ILE A 83 2.58 -2.49 -7.63
C ILE A 83 1.52 -1.78 -8.45
N TRP A 84 0.53 -1.22 -7.75
CA TRP A 84 -0.60 -0.51 -8.33
C TRP A 84 -0.44 0.99 -8.15
N TRP A 85 -0.90 1.74 -9.13
CA TRP A 85 -1.24 3.16 -8.99
C TRP A 85 -2.75 3.26 -8.80
N CYS A 86 -3.15 3.68 -7.61
CA CYS A 86 -4.55 3.83 -7.23
C CYS A 86 -4.88 5.31 -7.06
N GLU A 87 -5.97 5.76 -7.66
CA GLU A 87 -6.37 7.16 -7.69
C GLU A 87 -7.84 7.33 -7.34
N ARG A 88 -8.19 8.53 -6.87
CA ARG A 88 -9.55 8.94 -6.52
C ARG A 88 -10.18 7.96 -5.52
N PRO A 89 -9.71 7.98 -4.25
CA PRO A 89 -10.36 7.21 -3.18
C PRO A 89 -11.84 7.56 -3.11
N VAL A 90 -12.72 6.56 -3.05
CA VAL A 90 -14.18 6.75 -3.06
C VAL A 90 -14.70 7.46 -1.80
N ARG A 91 -13.90 7.48 -0.74
CA ARG A 91 -14.12 8.20 0.52
C ARG A 91 -12.78 8.72 1.04
N PRO A 92 -12.77 9.72 1.94
CA PRO A 92 -11.55 10.17 2.61
C PRO A 92 -10.83 9.02 3.32
N TRP A 93 -9.50 9.09 3.40
CA TRP A 93 -8.68 8.05 4.04
C TRP A 93 -9.03 7.84 5.51
N SER A 94 -9.38 8.89 6.24
CA SER A 94 -9.86 8.81 7.62
C SER A 94 -11.09 7.91 7.80
N GLN A 95 -11.91 7.75 6.75
CA GLN A 95 -13.07 6.87 6.74
C GLN A 95 -12.75 5.49 6.15
N LEU A 96 -11.93 5.42 5.09
CA LEU A 96 -11.55 4.14 4.48
C LEU A 96 -10.61 3.32 5.37
N TRP A 97 -9.69 3.98 6.08
CA TRP A 97 -8.61 3.31 6.82
C TRP A 97 -9.12 2.35 7.91
N PRO A 98 -10.11 2.71 8.75
CA PRO A 98 -10.70 1.77 9.69
C PRO A 98 -11.28 0.50 9.05
N GLU A 99 -11.75 0.57 7.80
CA GLU A 99 -12.39 -0.54 7.10
C GLU A 99 -11.39 -1.51 6.46
N ILE A 100 -10.27 -0.98 5.96
CA ILE A 100 -9.23 -1.80 5.30
C ILE A 100 -8.18 -2.35 6.26
N ARG A 101 -8.13 -1.82 7.50
CA ARG A 101 -7.27 -2.35 8.56
C ARG A 101 -7.64 -3.80 8.88
N HIS A 102 -6.63 -4.65 8.95
CA HIS A 102 -6.80 -6.09 9.12
C HIS A 102 -5.66 -6.69 9.95
N LEU A 103 -5.85 -7.94 10.40
CA LEU A 103 -4.85 -8.72 11.14
C LEU A 103 -4.11 -9.68 10.21
#